data_AF-A0A520HH82-F1
#
_entry.id   AF-A0A520HH82-F1
#
_cell.length_a   1.000
_cell.length_b   1.000
_cell.length_c   1.000
_cell.angle_alpha   90.00
_cell.angle_beta   90.00
_cell.angle_gamma   90.00
#
_symmetry.space_group_name_H-M   'P 1'
#
loop_
_entity.id
_entity.type
_entity.pdbx_description
1 polymer ?
#
loop_
_entity_poly.entity_id
_entity_poly.type
_entity_poly.pdbx_seq_one_letter_code
_entity_poly.pdbx_strand_id
1 'polypeptide(L)'
;PGVAPSRGFSRNYPGGAAVAHLTGYVGAANAEQYKATRNPLLVTPGFKLGKDGLEKVLEDKLRGEPGAKRVEVTARGKLVAELATRPDVPGHNQKLTIDAGLQDYVARRLGTNSGSAVVMDCRTGEILSLVSVPAYDPNSFSDGISHLEWAMLSEDDHVPLMNKVTQGLYPPGSTVKPMNGLALLTAGVSAHDRVSCSGALRVGNGVFHCHKRGGHGPMDLKNAIMQSCDIYFYEMIRRVGYDRIAPIATQRFGTVPDSAWKQRKYKTKWTVADGLNASIGQGYVLANPLQLAVMAARLASGRDLQPSLLADHVRRDAPALPVAPEHLALVREAMWG
;
A
#
# COMPACT_ATOMS: atom_id res chain seq x y z
N PRO A 1 50.61 15.03 -13.67
CA PRO A 1 50.67 13.58 -13.98
C PRO A 1 50.11 12.77 -12.80
N GLY A 2 49.12 11.89 -13.01
CA GLY A 2 48.49 11.11 -11.92
C GLY A 2 47.10 11.60 -11.48
N VAL A 3 46.61 12.70 -12.02
CA VAL A 3 45.21 13.14 -11.87
C VAL A 3 44.52 12.97 -13.21
N ALA A 4 43.41 12.23 -13.24
CA ALA A 4 42.61 12.03 -14.44
C ALA A 4 41.15 12.42 -14.12
N PRO A 5 40.52 13.31 -14.90
CA PRO A 5 39.11 13.59 -14.75
C PRO A 5 38.31 12.34 -15.13
N SER A 6 37.34 11.98 -14.28
CA SER A 6 36.35 10.94 -14.59
C SER A 6 34.96 11.56 -14.57
N ARG A 7 34.08 11.09 -15.45
CA ARG A 7 32.67 11.48 -15.49
C ARG A 7 31.84 10.30 -15.01
N GLY A 8 30.94 10.55 -14.07
CA GLY A 8 29.96 9.59 -13.59
C GLY A 8 28.56 10.16 -13.66
N PHE A 9 27.56 9.28 -13.56
CA PHE A 9 26.18 9.66 -13.36
C PHE A 9 25.81 9.44 -11.89
N SER A 10 25.14 10.41 -11.29
CA SER A 10 24.51 10.26 -9.99
C SER A 10 22.99 10.22 -10.16
N ARG A 11 22.33 9.54 -9.22
CA ARG A 11 20.87 9.52 -9.16
C ARG A 11 20.39 10.76 -8.40
N ASN A 12 19.33 11.38 -8.88
CA ASN A 12 18.73 12.56 -8.27
C ASN A 12 17.22 12.36 -8.17
N TYR A 13 16.65 12.71 -7.01
CA TYR A 13 15.22 12.65 -6.72
C TYR A 13 14.70 14.07 -6.47
N PRO A 14 14.18 14.78 -7.49
CA PRO A 14 13.74 16.17 -7.35
C PRO A 14 12.59 16.37 -6.36
N GLY A 15 11.79 15.32 -6.13
CA GLY A 15 10.69 15.36 -5.15
C GLY A 15 11.13 15.16 -3.69
N GLY A 16 12.42 14.91 -3.43
CA GLY A 16 12.97 14.69 -2.10
C GLY A 16 12.17 13.68 -1.28
N ALA A 17 11.87 14.03 -0.02
CA ALA A 17 11.13 13.16 0.90
C ALA A 17 9.71 12.79 0.43
N ALA A 18 9.06 13.62 -0.40
CA ALA A 18 7.69 13.37 -0.86
C ALA A 18 7.58 12.12 -1.77
N VAL A 19 8.67 11.69 -2.38
CA VAL A 19 8.72 10.51 -3.26
C VAL A 19 9.49 9.34 -2.66
N ALA A 20 10.05 9.48 -1.45
CA ALA A 20 10.97 8.50 -0.85
C ALA A 20 10.43 7.07 -0.86
N HIS A 21 9.21 6.85 -0.33
CA HIS A 21 8.61 5.52 -0.26
C HIS A 21 7.99 5.05 -1.58
N LEU A 22 7.84 5.96 -2.56
CA LEU A 22 7.36 5.66 -3.91
C LEU A 22 8.53 5.17 -4.77
N THR A 23 9.55 6.01 -4.96
CA THR A 23 10.72 5.69 -5.79
C THR A 23 11.64 4.73 -5.07
N GLY A 24 11.78 4.87 -3.76
CA GLY A 24 12.91 4.32 -3.03
C GLY A 24 14.19 5.07 -3.40
N TYR A 25 15.31 4.38 -3.25
CA TYR A 25 16.63 4.90 -3.57
C TYR A 25 17.54 3.81 -4.13
N VAL A 26 18.64 4.23 -4.76
CA VAL A 26 19.74 3.37 -5.20
C VAL A 26 20.92 3.50 -4.24
N GLY A 27 21.67 2.43 -4.00
CA GLY A 27 22.85 2.43 -3.14
C GLY A 27 23.84 1.32 -3.48
N ALA A 28 25.04 1.38 -2.90
CA ALA A 28 26.10 0.41 -3.15
C ALA A 28 25.67 -1.03 -2.79
N ALA A 29 26.13 -2.03 -3.55
CA ALA A 29 25.83 -3.43 -3.27
C ALA A 29 26.41 -3.85 -1.91
N ASN A 30 25.66 -4.67 -1.16
CA ASN A 30 26.17 -5.26 0.08
C ASN A 30 26.91 -6.59 -0.18
N ALA A 31 27.63 -7.09 0.82
CA ALA A 31 28.42 -8.31 0.70
C ALA A 31 27.57 -9.54 0.34
N GLU A 32 26.31 -9.61 0.79
CA GLU A 32 25.40 -10.72 0.50
C GLU A 32 24.95 -10.71 -0.98
N GLN A 33 24.61 -9.54 -1.51
CA GLN A 33 24.25 -9.35 -2.92
C GLN A 33 25.41 -9.73 -3.85
N TYR A 34 26.64 -9.37 -3.47
CA TYR A 34 27.83 -9.81 -4.21
C TYR A 34 28.05 -11.32 -4.10
N LYS A 35 27.91 -11.92 -2.92
CA LYS A 35 28.09 -13.38 -2.76
C LYS A 35 27.08 -14.18 -3.60
N ALA A 36 25.85 -13.68 -3.75
CA ALA A 36 24.78 -14.36 -4.48
C ALA A 36 25.04 -14.44 -6.00
N THR A 37 25.57 -13.38 -6.61
CA THR A 37 25.76 -13.30 -8.06
C THR A 37 27.22 -13.41 -8.50
N ARG A 38 28.15 -13.08 -7.60
CA ARG A 38 29.60 -12.89 -7.85
C ARG A 38 29.88 -11.97 -9.03
N ASN A 39 28.96 -11.06 -9.33
CA ASN A 39 29.09 -10.15 -10.45
C ASN A 39 30.11 -9.03 -10.13
N PRO A 40 31.21 -8.90 -10.90
CA PRO A 40 32.23 -7.86 -10.68
C PRO A 40 31.70 -6.42 -10.74
N LEU A 41 30.55 -6.19 -11.40
CA LEU A 41 29.92 -4.86 -11.42
C LEU A 41 29.56 -4.37 -10.03
N LEU A 42 29.17 -5.29 -9.13
CA LEU A 42 28.70 -4.93 -7.80
C LEU A 42 29.80 -4.38 -6.88
N VAL A 43 31.06 -4.63 -7.23
CA VAL A 43 32.23 -4.07 -6.54
C VAL A 43 32.87 -2.90 -7.29
N THR A 44 32.29 -2.51 -8.44
CA THR A 44 32.80 -1.39 -9.23
C THR A 44 32.50 -0.07 -8.51
N PRO A 45 33.51 0.80 -8.30
CA PRO A 45 33.30 2.09 -7.64
C PRO A 45 32.22 2.92 -8.32
N GLY A 46 31.29 3.46 -7.53
CA GLY A 46 30.16 4.28 -8.02
C GLY A 46 28.98 3.49 -8.59
N PHE A 47 29.08 2.17 -8.73
CA PHE A 47 27.95 1.34 -9.15
C PHE A 47 26.91 1.24 -8.03
N LYS A 48 25.67 1.60 -8.33
CA LYS A 48 24.54 1.59 -7.39
C LYS A 48 23.45 0.63 -7.90
N LEU A 49 22.76 -0.01 -6.96
CA LEU A 49 21.60 -0.88 -7.18
C LEU A 49 20.36 -0.28 -6.50
N GLY A 50 19.17 -0.51 -7.04
CA GLY A 50 17.91 -0.24 -6.36
C GLY A 50 17.83 -0.96 -5.01
N LYS A 51 17.61 -0.20 -3.93
CA LYS A 51 17.57 -0.70 -2.54
C LYS A 51 16.17 -0.79 -1.97
N ASP A 52 15.29 0.09 -2.41
CA ASP A 52 13.91 0.15 -1.95
C ASP A 52 12.97 0.63 -3.07
N GLY A 53 11.66 0.58 -2.83
CA GLY A 53 10.63 1.15 -3.70
C GLY A 53 10.69 0.65 -5.15
N LEU A 54 10.30 1.53 -6.08
CA LEU A 54 10.34 1.25 -7.52
C LEU A 54 11.75 1.00 -8.05
N GLU A 55 12.78 1.65 -7.49
CA GLU A 55 14.17 1.40 -7.90
C GLU A 55 14.55 -0.07 -7.69
N LYS A 56 14.18 -0.68 -6.55
CA LYS A 56 14.42 -2.11 -6.30
C LYS A 56 13.53 -3.01 -7.15
N VAL A 57 12.23 -2.69 -7.25
CA VAL A 57 11.25 -3.54 -7.94
C VAL A 57 11.51 -3.58 -9.45
N LEU A 58 12.00 -2.49 -10.03
CA LEU A 58 12.26 -2.35 -11.46
C LEU A 58 13.75 -2.38 -11.80
N GLU A 59 14.62 -2.76 -10.85
CA GLU A 59 16.08 -2.80 -11.01
C GLU A 59 16.52 -3.45 -12.32
N ASP A 60 15.96 -4.61 -12.66
CA ASP A 60 16.33 -5.34 -13.88
C ASP A 60 15.94 -4.60 -15.18
N LYS A 61 14.92 -3.74 -15.13
CA LYS A 61 14.52 -2.90 -16.27
C LYS A 61 15.27 -1.56 -16.30
N LEU A 62 15.57 -0.99 -15.13
CA LEU A 62 16.17 0.35 -14.99
C LEU A 62 17.70 0.35 -15.11
N ARG A 63 18.38 -0.74 -14.74
CA ARG A 63 19.85 -0.82 -14.73
C ARG A 63 20.46 -0.78 -16.13
N GLY A 64 19.79 -1.39 -17.11
CA GLY A 64 20.39 -1.61 -18.43
C GLY A 64 21.51 -2.67 -18.42
N GLU A 65 22.35 -2.65 -19.44
CA GLU A 65 23.45 -3.61 -19.61
C GLU A 65 24.82 -2.91 -19.68
N PRO A 66 25.84 -3.44 -18.99
CA PRO A 66 27.16 -2.84 -18.97
C PRO A 66 27.90 -3.00 -20.31
N GLY A 67 28.50 -1.91 -20.77
CA GLY A 67 29.50 -1.92 -21.82
C GLY A 67 30.82 -2.56 -21.37
N ALA A 68 31.76 -2.71 -22.28
CA ALA A 68 33.10 -3.20 -21.99
C ALA A 68 34.13 -2.52 -22.87
N LYS A 69 35.12 -1.86 -22.26
CA LYS A 69 36.24 -1.24 -22.96
C LYS A 69 37.48 -2.10 -22.80
N ARG A 70 38.10 -2.47 -23.93
CA ARG A 70 39.40 -3.16 -23.95
C ARG A 70 40.48 -2.14 -24.24
N VAL A 71 41.47 -2.04 -23.35
CA VAL A 71 42.60 -1.13 -23.50
C VAL A 71 43.90 -1.92 -23.40
N GLU A 72 44.84 -1.62 -24.28
CA GLU A 72 46.20 -2.15 -24.19
C GLU A 72 47.03 -1.23 -23.30
N VAL A 73 47.72 -1.82 -22.33
CA VAL A 73 48.57 -1.09 -21.38
C VAL A 73 49.99 -1.62 -21.42
N THR A 74 50.97 -0.71 -21.39
CA THR A 74 52.39 -1.08 -21.25
C THR A 74 52.67 -1.69 -19.87
N ALA A 75 53.82 -2.34 -19.68
CA ALA A 75 54.27 -2.86 -18.38
C ALA A 75 54.35 -1.79 -17.26
N ARG A 76 54.34 -0.49 -17.62
CA ARG A 76 54.30 0.66 -16.68
C ARG A 76 52.90 1.28 -16.52
N GLY A 77 51.85 0.63 -17.05
CA GLY A 77 50.45 1.07 -16.93
C GLY A 77 50.02 2.22 -17.84
N LYS A 78 50.88 2.68 -18.78
CA LYS A 78 50.47 3.66 -19.79
C LYS A 78 49.59 3.02 -20.86
N LEU A 79 48.44 3.63 -21.14
CA LEU A 79 47.54 3.30 -22.24
C LEU A 79 48.28 3.43 -23.59
N VAL A 80 48.27 2.35 -24.38
CA VAL A 80 48.91 2.27 -25.71
C VAL A 80 47.89 2.46 -26.82
N ALA A 81 46.77 1.74 -26.75
CA ALA A 81 45.69 1.80 -27.73
C ALA A 81 44.36 1.36 -27.11
N GLU A 82 43.26 1.92 -27.63
CA GLU A 82 41.91 1.44 -27.34
C GLU A 82 41.51 0.40 -28.39
N LEU A 83 41.18 -0.81 -27.93
CA LEU A 83 40.67 -1.88 -28.78
C LEU A 83 39.14 -1.75 -28.94
N ALA A 84 38.56 -2.63 -29.76
CA ALA A 84 37.12 -2.70 -29.97
C ALA A 84 36.36 -2.69 -28.62
N THR A 85 35.52 -1.67 -28.46
CA THR A 85 34.72 -1.40 -27.26
C THR A 85 33.30 -1.86 -27.51
N ARG A 86 32.72 -2.59 -26.55
CA ARG A 86 31.29 -2.88 -26.53
C ARG A 86 30.57 -1.70 -25.86
N PRO A 87 29.68 -0.99 -26.56
CA PRO A 87 28.89 0.07 -25.95
C PRO A 87 27.98 -0.51 -24.86
N ASP A 88 27.64 0.31 -23.87
CA ASP A 88 26.61 0.01 -22.87
C ASP A 88 25.21 0.20 -23.47
N VAL A 89 24.23 -0.46 -22.86
CA VAL A 89 22.81 -0.31 -23.20
C VAL A 89 22.12 0.37 -22.04
N PRO A 90 21.62 1.61 -22.20
CA PRO A 90 20.87 2.29 -21.16
C PRO A 90 19.63 1.50 -20.74
N GLY A 91 19.29 1.57 -19.46
CA GLY A 91 18.04 1.00 -18.97
C GLY A 91 16.80 1.66 -19.56
N HIS A 92 15.66 1.00 -19.39
CA HIS A 92 14.39 1.48 -19.92
C HIS A 92 13.81 2.60 -19.05
N ASN A 93 13.32 3.65 -19.70
CA ASN A 93 12.54 4.69 -19.02
C ASN A 93 11.18 4.11 -18.61
N GLN A 94 10.84 4.23 -17.33
CA GLN A 94 9.52 3.86 -16.83
C GLN A 94 8.66 5.10 -16.60
N LYS A 95 7.51 5.17 -17.25
CA LYS A 95 6.49 6.18 -16.98
C LYS A 95 5.55 5.68 -15.86
N LEU A 96 5.35 6.53 -14.86
CA LEU A 96 4.41 6.27 -13.76
C LEU A 96 3.06 6.95 -14.01
N THR A 97 2.05 6.51 -13.27
CA THR A 97 0.71 7.12 -13.21
C THR A 97 0.63 8.30 -12.23
N ILE A 98 1.68 8.51 -11.44
CA ILE A 98 1.74 9.52 -10.38
C ILE A 98 1.73 10.93 -10.99
N ASP A 99 0.85 11.78 -10.48
CA ASP A 99 0.87 13.21 -10.73
C ASP A 99 1.80 13.86 -9.69
N ALA A 100 2.91 14.44 -10.17
CA ALA A 100 3.93 15.01 -9.31
C ALA A 100 3.42 16.21 -8.49
N GLY A 101 2.53 17.03 -9.06
CA GLY A 101 1.96 18.17 -8.36
C GLY A 101 1.00 17.73 -7.26
N LEU A 102 0.18 16.72 -7.54
CA LEU A 102 -0.70 16.11 -6.55
C LEU A 102 0.08 15.41 -5.43
N GLN A 103 1.12 14.65 -5.77
CA GLN A 103 1.99 13.97 -4.80
C GLN A 103 2.60 14.97 -3.79
N ASP A 104 3.18 16.07 -4.30
CA ASP A 104 3.76 17.13 -3.45
C ASP A 104 2.68 17.83 -2.61
N TYR A 105 1.53 18.15 -3.21
CA TYR A 105 0.40 18.73 -2.48
C TYR A 105 -0.06 17.84 -1.32
N VAL A 106 -0.23 16.54 -1.55
CA VAL A 106 -0.66 15.56 -0.54
C VAL A 106 0.41 15.44 0.56
N ALA A 107 1.69 15.36 0.21
CA ALA A 107 2.79 15.31 1.18
C ALA A 107 2.81 16.55 2.09
N ARG A 108 2.69 17.75 1.52
CA ARG A 108 2.61 19.00 2.28
C ARG A 108 1.38 19.05 3.17
N ARG A 109 0.24 18.51 2.71
CA ARG A 109 -1.01 18.52 3.48
C ARG A 109 -0.96 17.61 4.69
N LEU A 110 -0.24 16.48 4.60
CA LEU A 110 0.02 15.61 5.74
C LEU A 110 1.09 16.20 6.68
N GLY A 111 2.03 16.99 6.15
CA GLY A 111 2.98 17.76 6.96
C GLY A 111 3.87 16.86 7.83
N THR A 112 3.99 17.20 9.11
CA THR A 112 4.80 16.46 10.09
C THR A 112 4.04 15.32 10.79
N ASN A 113 2.80 15.03 10.38
CA ASN A 113 2.01 13.97 11.00
C ASN A 113 2.56 12.58 10.62
N SER A 114 2.37 11.59 11.49
CA SER A 114 2.56 10.19 11.13
C SER A 114 1.33 9.69 10.39
N GLY A 115 1.44 9.51 9.07
CA GLY A 115 0.27 9.23 8.25
C GLY A 115 0.60 8.84 6.81
N SER A 116 -0.44 8.53 6.05
CA SER A 116 -0.31 8.18 4.65
C SER A 116 -1.59 8.50 3.89
N ALA A 117 -1.46 8.66 2.58
CA ALA A 117 -2.56 8.94 1.68
C ALA A 117 -2.31 8.29 0.32
N VAL A 118 -3.39 7.78 -0.26
CA VAL A 118 -3.41 7.20 -1.60
C VAL A 118 -4.55 7.86 -2.37
N VAL A 119 -4.24 8.39 -3.55
CA VAL A 119 -5.24 8.89 -4.49
C VAL A 119 -5.26 7.97 -5.69
N MET A 120 -6.45 7.45 -6.01
CA MET A 120 -6.66 6.46 -7.07
C MET A 120 -7.78 6.93 -8.00
N ASP A 121 -7.54 6.84 -9.31
CA ASP A 121 -8.57 7.07 -10.31
C ASP A 121 -9.57 5.89 -10.30
N CYS A 122 -10.84 6.21 -10.00
CA CYS A 122 -11.93 5.24 -9.94
C CYS A 122 -12.36 4.72 -11.32
N ARG A 123 -11.86 5.26 -12.43
CA ARG A 123 -12.21 4.81 -13.78
C ARG A 123 -11.21 3.78 -14.30
N THR A 124 -9.95 3.95 -13.96
CA THR A 124 -8.81 3.23 -14.56
C THR A 124 -8.04 2.38 -13.55
N GLY A 125 -8.12 2.71 -12.27
CA GLY A 125 -7.28 2.13 -11.23
C GLY A 125 -5.86 2.71 -11.16
N GLU A 126 -5.59 3.81 -11.88
CA GLU A 126 -4.32 4.52 -11.80
C GLU A 126 -4.09 5.09 -10.40
N ILE A 127 -2.91 4.89 -9.83
CA ILE A 127 -2.50 5.53 -8.59
C ILE A 127 -1.89 6.89 -8.95
N LEU A 128 -2.58 7.97 -8.58
CA LEU A 128 -2.20 9.35 -8.90
C LEU A 128 -1.29 9.93 -7.81
N SER A 129 -1.39 9.44 -6.57
CA SER A 129 -0.52 9.84 -5.46
C SER A 129 -0.39 8.68 -4.47
N LEU A 130 0.82 8.46 -3.96
CA LEU A 130 1.19 7.44 -2.97
C LEU A 130 2.16 8.04 -1.95
N VAL A 131 1.62 8.58 -0.86
CA VAL A 131 2.39 9.35 0.12
C VAL A 131 2.38 8.65 1.48
N SER A 132 3.56 8.56 2.09
CA SER A 132 3.76 8.13 3.48
C SER A 132 4.65 9.18 4.14
N VAL A 133 4.22 9.71 5.29
CA VAL A 133 4.98 10.71 6.06
C VAL A 133 5.02 10.35 7.56
N PRO A 134 6.01 10.86 8.31
CA PRO A 134 7.25 11.44 7.79
C PRO A 134 8.03 10.41 6.96
N ALA A 135 8.96 10.91 6.15
CA ALA A 135 9.75 10.13 5.21
C ALA A 135 11.20 10.64 5.18
N TYR A 136 12.11 9.80 4.70
CA TYR A 136 13.52 10.16 4.50
C TYR A 136 13.76 10.87 3.17
N ASP A 137 14.88 11.59 3.00
CA ASP A 137 15.30 12.07 1.68
C ASP A 137 16.07 10.96 0.93
N PRO A 138 15.56 10.43 -0.21
CA PRO A 138 16.24 9.40 -0.98
C PRO A 138 17.58 9.85 -1.57
N ASN A 139 17.84 11.16 -1.69
CA ASN A 139 19.14 11.68 -2.12
C ASN A 139 20.23 11.40 -1.07
N SER A 140 19.96 11.67 0.23
CA SER A 140 20.87 11.35 1.34
C SER A 140 21.27 9.88 1.35
N PHE A 141 20.29 9.00 1.11
CA PHE A 141 20.54 7.56 1.04
C PHE A 141 21.36 7.14 -0.16
N SER A 142 21.19 7.82 -1.29
CA SER A 142 21.93 7.47 -2.49
C SER A 142 23.40 7.77 -2.37
N ASP A 143 23.75 8.89 -1.76
CA ASP A 143 25.14 9.34 -1.65
C ASP A 143 25.89 8.73 -0.46
N GLY A 144 25.18 8.00 0.39
CA GLY A 144 25.72 7.37 1.60
C GLY A 144 25.29 8.17 2.82
N ILE A 145 24.24 7.69 3.49
CA ILE A 145 23.68 8.34 4.66
C ILE A 145 24.69 8.40 5.82
N SER A 146 24.74 9.53 6.50
CA SER A 146 25.58 9.69 7.69
C SER A 146 25.05 8.87 8.88
N HIS A 147 25.95 8.47 9.78
CA HIS A 147 25.54 7.76 11.01
C HIS A 147 24.54 8.56 11.85
N LEU A 148 24.70 9.89 11.92
CA LEU A 148 23.81 10.76 12.68
C LEU A 148 22.41 10.80 12.05
N GLU A 149 22.33 11.01 10.74
CA GLU A 149 21.04 11.07 10.02
C GLU A 149 20.31 9.72 10.06
N TRP A 150 21.05 8.61 9.94
CA TRP A 150 20.49 7.28 10.11
C TRP A 150 19.93 7.06 11.52
N ALA A 151 20.67 7.47 12.57
CA ALA A 151 20.19 7.38 13.95
C ALA A 151 18.92 8.21 14.16
N MET A 152 18.89 9.45 13.65
CA MET A 152 17.71 10.31 13.70
C MET A 152 16.48 9.65 13.07
N LEU A 153 16.62 9.04 11.89
CA LEU A 153 15.50 8.39 11.20
C LEU A 153 15.08 7.06 11.86
N SER A 154 16.02 6.32 12.43
CA SER A 154 15.77 5.01 13.03
C SER A 154 15.17 5.10 14.44
N GLU A 155 15.45 6.18 15.16
CA GLU A 155 14.99 6.41 16.54
C GLU A 155 13.72 7.28 16.60
N ASP A 156 13.27 7.82 15.47
CA ASP A 156 12.07 8.63 15.34
C ASP A 156 10.80 7.78 15.59
N ASP A 157 9.96 8.24 16.52
CA ASP A 157 8.73 7.58 16.96
C ASP A 157 7.60 7.60 15.90
N HIS A 158 7.72 8.46 14.89
CA HIS A 158 6.82 8.51 13.73
C HIS A 158 7.27 7.57 12.59
N VAL A 159 8.35 6.80 12.79
CA VAL A 159 8.80 5.68 11.94
C VAL A 159 8.95 6.07 10.46
N PRO A 160 9.85 7.01 10.12
CA PRO A 160 9.99 7.57 8.77
C PRO A 160 10.60 6.61 7.73
N LEU A 161 11.19 5.49 8.16
CA LEU A 161 11.74 4.48 7.26
C LEU A 161 10.69 3.49 6.73
N MET A 162 9.51 3.42 7.35
CA MET A 162 8.46 2.49 6.99
C MET A 162 7.52 3.08 5.94
N ASN A 163 7.24 2.32 4.86
CA ASN A 163 6.21 2.69 3.90
C ASN A 163 4.82 2.38 4.49
N LYS A 164 4.20 3.39 5.12
CA LYS A 164 2.89 3.25 5.78
C LYS A 164 1.75 2.91 4.81
N VAL A 165 1.89 3.22 3.52
CA VAL A 165 0.86 2.91 2.51
C VAL A 165 0.73 1.41 2.25
N THR A 166 1.87 0.71 2.13
CA THR A 166 1.89 -0.69 1.70
C THR A 166 2.20 -1.66 2.84
N GLN A 167 3.00 -1.22 3.82
CA GLN A 167 3.48 -2.04 4.94
C GLN A 167 2.71 -1.74 6.25
N GLY A 168 2.15 -0.54 6.38
CA GLY A 168 1.37 -0.15 7.55
C GLY A 168 0.07 -0.94 7.62
N LEU A 169 -0.07 -1.80 8.64
CA LEU A 169 -1.28 -2.58 8.89
C LEU A 169 -2.03 -1.99 10.09
N TYR A 170 -3.26 -1.54 9.84
CA TYR A 170 -4.10 -0.88 10.84
C TYR A 170 -5.48 -1.55 10.89
N PRO A 171 -6.15 -1.55 12.05
CA PRO A 171 -7.57 -1.82 12.09
C PRO A 171 -8.29 -0.75 11.25
N PRO A 172 -8.96 -1.12 10.15
CA PRO A 172 -9.59 -0.13 9.26
C PRO A 172 -10.79 0.56 9.91
N GLY A 173 -11.32 -0.01 11.00
CA GLY A 173 -12.48 0.52 11.72
C GLY A 173 -13.69 0.64 10.81
N SER A 174 -14.50 1.67 11.05
CA SER A 174 -15.78 1.85 10.36
C SER A 174 -15.68 2.06 8.84
N THR A 175 -14.49 2.27 8.29
CA THR A 175 -14.29 2.42 6.83
C THR A 175 -14.69 1.18 6.04
N VAL A 176 -14.73 0.00 6.67
CA VAL A 176 -15.16 -1.26 6.00
C VAL A 176 -16.67 -1.42 5.94
N LYS A 177 -17.45 -0.64 6.71
CA LYS A 177 -18.91 -0.79 6.83
C LYS A 177 -19.65 -0.75 5.49
N PRO A 178 -19.30 0.12 4.51
CA PRO A 178 -19.90 0.08 3.19
C PRO A 178 -19.70 -1.26 2.47
N MET A 179 -18.47 -1.79 2.46
CA MET A 179 -18.17 -3.08 1.83
C MET A 179 -18.82 -4.25 2.58
N ASN A 180 -18.82 -4.21 3.92
CA ASN A 180 -19.51 -5.21 4.73
C ASN A 180 -21.03 -5.15 4.52
N GLY A 181 -21.60 -3.95 4.33
CA GLY A 181 -23.00 -3.76 3.96
C GLY A 181 -23.33 -4.40 2.62
N LEU A 182 -22.49 -4.19 1.61
CA LEU A 182 -22.61 -4.85 0.31
C LEU A 182 -22.52 -6.38 0.42
N ALA A 183 -21.62 -6.88 1.27
CA ALA A 183 -21.47 -8.30 1.56
C ALA A 183 -22.70 -8.89 2.26
N LEU A 184 -23.32 -8.17 3.19
CA LEU A 184 -24.56 -8.57 3.85
C LEU A 184 -25.72 -8.71 2.86
N LEU A 185 -25.90 -7.73 1.97
CA LEU A 185 -26.90 -7.78 0.92
C LEU A 185 -26.68 -8.98 -0.01
N THR A 186 -25.43 -9.23 -0.41
CA THR A 186 -25.05 -10.38 -1.23
C THR A 186 -25.30 -11.71 -0.51
N ALA A 187 -25.19 -11.74 0.82
CA ALA A 187 -25.49 -12.91 1.65
C ALA A 187 -27.00 -13.13 1.89
N GLY A 188 -27.87 -12.23 1.39
CA GLY A 188 -29.33 -12.34 1.47
C GLY A 188 -29.99 -11.54 2.59
N VAL A 189 -29.26 -10.65 3.28
CA VAL A 189 -29.86 -9.72 4.24
C VAL A 189 -30.66 -8.67 3.50
N SER A 190 -31.89 -8.41 3.94
CA SER A 190 -32.70 -7.35 3.33
C SER A 190 -32.17 -5.98 3.72
N ALA A 191 -32.09 -5.06 2.76
CA ALA A 191 -31.75 -3.67 3.03
C ALA A 191 -32.70 -2.98 4.02
N HIS A 192 -33.93 -3.50 4.14
CA HIS A 192 -34.98 -2.98 5.02
C HIS A 192 -35.01 -3.65 6.39
N ASP A 193 -34.14 -4.64 6.65
CA ASP A 193 -34.04 -5.26 7.97
C ASP A 193 -33.67 -4.20 8.99
N ARG A 194 -34.46 -4.11 10.07
CA ARG A 194 -34.26 -3.10 11.11
C ARG A 194 -33.62 -3.68 12.36
N VAL A 195 -32.72 -2.89 12.95
CA VAL A 195 -32.12 -3.12 14.26
C VAL A 195 -32.30 -1.87 15.10
N SER A 196 -32.86 -2.03 16.31
CA SER A 196 -32.93 -0.91 17.25
C SER A 196 -31.61 -0.80 18.02
N CYS A 197 -30.88 0.29 17.82
CA CYS A 197 -29.64 0.58 18.51
C CYS A 197 -29.93 1.34 19.81
N SER A 198 -29.77 0.67 20.96
CA SER A 198 -29.81 1.27 22.31
C SER A 198 -28.45 1.77 22.81
N GLY A 199 -27.40 1.71 21.98
CA GLY A 199 -26.04 2.11 22.33
C GLY A 199 -25.15 0.97 22.86
N ALA A 200 -25.72 -0.19 23.19
CA ALA A 200 -24.97 -1.38 23.56
C ALA A 200 -25.74 -2.67 23.22
N LEU A 201 -25.01 -3.75 22.95
CA LEU A 201 -25.53 -5.09 22.72
C LEU A 201 -24.86 -6.07 23.68
N ARG A 202 -25.66 -6.77 24.50
CA ARG A 202 -25.15 -7.84 25.36
C ARG A 202 -25.10 -9.15 24.58
N VAL A 203 -23.94 -9.79 24.57
CA VAL A 203 -23.71 -11.08 23.89
C VAL A 203 -22.99 -12.02 24.85
N GLY A 204 -23.70 -13.05 25.32
CA GLY A 204 -23.24 -13.89 26.43
C GLY A 204 -22.95 -13.03 27.66
N ASN A 205 -21.72 -13.15 28.18
CA ASN A 205 -21.27 -12.39 29.35
C ASN A 205 -20.62 -11.03 29.00
N GLY A 206 -20.44 -10.73 27.71
CA GLY A 206 -19.82 -9.50 27.22
C GLY A 206 -20.83 -8.43 26.81
N VAL A 207 -20.42 -7.16 26.88
CA VAL A 207 -21.19 -6.01 26.38
C VAL A 207 -20.39 -5.34 25.26
N PHE A 208 -21.01 -5.22 24.09
CA PHE A 208 -20.44 -4.57 22.91
C PHE A 208 -21.10 -3.20 22.75
N HIS A 209 -20.29 -2.15 22.81
CA HIS A 209 -20.78 -0.78 22.74
C HIS A 209 -20.85 -0.27 21.31
N CYS A 210 -21.80 0.63 21.07
CA CYS A 210 -21.77 1.53 19.93
C CYS A 210 -20.99 2.80 20.29
N HIS A 211 -20.42 3.46 19.29
CA HIS A 211 -19.79 4.78 19.52
C HIS A 211 -20.79 5.81 20.08
N LYS A 212 -22.07 5.76 19.68
CA LYS A 212 -23.14 6.60 20.22
C LYS A 212 -23.79 5.92 21.44
N ARG A 213 -23.40 6.36 22.64
CA ARG A 213 -23.88 5.79 23.92
C ARG A 213 -25.39 5.89 24.13
N GLY A 214 -26.02 6.96 23.64
CA GLY A 214 -27.49 7.14 23.69
C GLY A 214 -28.26 6.29 22.67
N GLY A 215 -27.55 5.52 21.83
CA GLY A 215 -28.15 4.75 20.76
C GLY A 215 -28.50 5.59 19.52
N HIS A 216 -28.74 4.88 18.42
CA HIS A 216 -29.19 5.47 17.17
C HIS A 216 -30.72 5.33 16.98
N GLY A 217 -31.38 4.51 17.80
CA GLY A 217 -32.77 4.14 17.56
C GLY A 217 -32.88 3.12 16.41
N PRO A 218 -34.02 3.06 15.69
CA PRO A 218 -34.23 2.09 14.61
C PRO A 218 -33.33 2.41 13.41
N MET A 219 -32.47 1.47 13.05
CA MET A 219 -31.53 1.55 11.93
C MET A 219 -31.84 0.47 10.89
N ASP A 220 -31.90 0.86 9.62
CA ASP A 220 -31.75 -0.04 8.47
C ASP A 220 -30.30 0.03 7.94
N LEU A 221 -29.97 -0.73 6.88
CA LEU A 221 -28.61 -0.78 6.36
C LEU A 221 -28.08 0.59 5.94
N LYS A 222 -28.90 1.37 5.25
CA LYS A 222 -28.55 2.70 4.75
C LYS A 222 -28.19 3.62 5.92
N ASN A 223 -29.09 3.75 6.89
CA ASN A 223 -28.86 4.60 8.06
C ASN A 223 -27.71 4.10 8.93
N ALA A 224 -27.49 2.78 9.00
CA ALA A 224 -26.37 2.21 9.74
C ALA A 224 -25.01 2.54 9.12
N ILE A 225 -24.91 2.62 7.79
CA ILE A 225 -23.70 3.10 7.12
C ILE A 225 -23.54 4.61 7.32
N MET A 226 -24.58 5.41 7.04
CA MET A 226 -24.57 6.88 7.18
C MET A 226 -24.15 7.33 8.59
N GLN A 227 -24.75 6.72 9.63
CA GLN A 227 -24.47 7.07 11.02
C GLN A 227 -23.40 6.18 11.65
N SER A 228 -22.76 5.29 10.89
CA SER A 228 -21.74 4.36 11.39
C SER A 228 -22.20 3.56 12.62
N CYS A 229 -23.42 3.03 12.61
CA CYS A 229 -24.01 2.30 13.73
C CYS A 229 -23.38 0.91 13.91
N ASP A 230 -22.63 0.69 14.99
CA ASP A 230 -21.98 -0.62 15.26
C ASP A 230 -22.98 -1.73 15.56
N ILE A 231 -24.03 -1.42 16.33
CA ILE A 231 -25.03 -2.42 16.77
C ILE A 231 -25.75 -3.07 15.60
N TYR A 232 -25.97 -2.33 14.51
CA TYR A 232 -26.55 -2.88 13.29
C TYR A 232 -25.67 -4.00 12.72
N PHE A 233 -24.38 -3.74 12.52
CA PHE A 233 -23.44 -4.73 11.97
C PHE A 233 -23.27 -5.91 12.92
N TYR A 234 -23.19 -5.66 14.23
CA TYR A 234 -23.15 -6.71 15.24
C TYR A 234 -24.34 -7.67 15.15
N GLU A 235 -25.55 -7.11 15.11
CA GLU A 235 -26.78 -7.90 15.07
C GLU A 235 -26.92 -8.65 13.74
N MET A 236 -26.51 -8.04 12.62
CA MET A 236 -26.48 -8.73 11.33
C MET A 236 -25.53 -9.92 11.35
N ILE A 237 -24.31 -9.78 11.90
CA ILE A 237 -23.38 -10.90 12.03
C ILE A 237 -23.90 -11.99 12.95
N ARG A 238 -24.64 -11.65 14.02
CA ARG A 238 -25.29 -12.68 14.85
C ARG A 238 -26.32 -13.50 14.08
N ARG A 239 -27.01 -12.88 13.11
CA ARG A 239 -28.03 -13.55 12.29
C ARG A 239 -27.42 -14.40 11.18
N VAL A 240 -26.41 -13.88 10.47
CA VAL A 240 -25.88 -14.53 9.25
C VAL A 240 -24.55 -15.24 9.44
N GLY A 241 -23.76 -14.85 10.43
CA GLY A 241 -22.39 -15.34 10.64
C GLY A 241 -21.34 -14.63 9.78
N TYR A 242 -20.18 -14.35 10.38
CA TYR A 242 -19.12 -13.56 9.73
C TYR A 242 -18.48 -14.27 8.54
N ASP A 243 -18.32 -15.59 8.60
CA ASP A 243 -17.70 -16.38 7.52
C ASP A 243 -18.45 -16.26 6.18
N ARG A 244 -19.75 -15.93 6.18
CA ARG A 244 -20.52 -15.71 4.95
C ARG A 244 -20.17 -14.40 4.26
N ILE A 245 -19.63 -13.42 4.98
CA ILE A 245 -19.28 -12.11 4.44
C ILE A 245 -17.76 -11.91 4.25
N ALA A 246 -16.94 -12.65 5.01
CA ALA A 246 -15.47 -12.54 4.98
C ALA A 246 -14.87 -12.66 3.56
N PRO A 247 -15.30 -13.60 2.69
CA PRO A 247 -14.73 -13.76 1.35
C PRO A 247 -14.87 -12.51 0.47
N ILE A 248 -15.99 -11.79 0.62
CA ILE A 248 -16.34 -10.61 -0.20
C ILE A 248 -15.44 -9.41 0.17
N ALA A 249 -14.97 -9.36 1.41
CA ALA A 249 -14.08 -8.31 1.90
C ALA A 249 -12.58 -8.61 1.65
N THR A 250 -12.21 -9.78 1.11
CA THR A 250 -10.81 -10.22 1.03
C THR A 250 -9.95 -9.35 0.11
N GLN A 251 -8.74 -9.08 0.58
CA GLN A 251 -7.69 -8.42 -0.19
C GLN A 251 -6.35 -9.10 0.08
N ARG A 252 -5.45 -9.09 -0.91
CA ARG A 252 -4.21 -9.89 -0.92
C ARG A 252 -3.19 -9.54 0.18
N PHE A 253 -3.21 -8.32 0.73
CA PHE A 253 -2.18 -7.78 1.63
C PHE A 253 -2.74 -7.22 2.93
N GLY A 254 -3.32 -8.07 3.76
CA GLY A 254 -3.89 -7.69 5.05
C GLY A 254 -4.44 -8.92 5.74
N THR A 255 -5.23 -8.73 6.79
CA THR A 255 -5.96 -9.84 7.42
C THR A 255 -7.44 -9.56 7.33
N VAL A 256 -8.14 -10.36 6.53
CA VAL A 256 -9.59 -10.53 6.64
C VAL A 256 -9.78 -11.89 7.33
N PRO A 257 -9.98 -11.89 8.65
CA PRO A 257 -9.95 -13.11 9.45
C PRO A 257 -11.23 -13.91 9.23
N ASP A 258 -11.14 -15.21 9.01
CA ASP A 258 -12.26 -16.14 9.06
C ASP A 258 -11.98 -17.26 10.08
N SER A 259 -12.97 -18.13 10.30
CA SER A 259 -12.81 -19.26 11.21
C SER A 259 -11.62 -20.17 10.84
N ALA A 260 -11.42 -20.42 9.55
CA ALA A 260 -10.31 -21.24 9.05
C ALA A 260 -8.94 -20.60 9.32
N TRP A 261 -8.83 -19.29 9.15
CA TRP A 261 -7.64 -18.49 9.44
C TRP A 261 -7.30 -18.54 10.93
N LYS A 262 -8.28 -18.33 11.81
CA LYS A 262 -8.05 -18.34 13.26
C LYS A 262 -7.60 -19.72 13.74
N GLN A 263 -8.22 -20.79 13.21
CA GLN A 263 -7.82 -22.16 13.50
C GLN A 263 -6.40 -22.46 13.01
N ARG A 264 -5.99 -21.99 11.82
CA ARG A 264 -4.62 -22.20 11.32
C ARG A 264 -3.58 -21.48 12.18
N LYS A 265 -3.83 -20.19 12.50
CA LYS A 265 -2.87 -19.30 13.16
C LYS A 265 -2.78 -19.52 14.67
N TYR A 266 -3.93 -19.59 15.35
CA TYR A 266 -4.00 -19.63 16.81
C TYR A 266 -4.46 -20.98 17.38
N LYS A 267 -4.80 -21.95 16.53
CA LYS A 267 -5.31 -23.28 16.95
C LYS A 267 -6.56 -23.19 17.85
N THR A 268 -7.34 -22.12 17.72
CA THR A 268 -8.54 -21.86 18.52
C THR A 268 -9.76 -21.64 17.63
N LYS A 269 -10.93 -22.00 18.16
CA LYS A 269 -12.22 -21.86 17.46
C LYS A 269 -12.62 -20.38 17.31
N TRP A 270 -13.36 -20.10 16.23
CA TRP A 270 -14.02 -18.82 16.02
C TRP A 270 -15.17 -18.64 17.02
N THR A 271 -15.28 -17.44 17.58
CA THR A 271 -16.31 -17.06 18.54
C THR A 271 -17.21 -15.99 17.94
N VAL A 272 -18.40 -15.80 18.53
CA VAL A 272 -19.31 -14.73 18.13
C VAL A 272 -18.63 -13.36 18.29
N ALA A 273 -17.86 -13.15 19.36
CA ALA A 273 -17.11 -11.92 19.61
C ALA A 273 -16.10 -11.58 18.50
N ASP A 274 -15.45 -12.59 17.92
CA ASP A 274 -14.53 -12.38 16.79
C ASP A 274 -15.28 -11.81 15.58
N GLY A 275 -16.44 -12.40 15.26
CA GLY A 275 -17.29 -11.95 14.16
C GLY A 275 -17.84 -10.53 14.37
N LEU A 276 -18.25 -10.20 15.60
CA LEU A 276 -18.74 -8.87 15.95
C LEU A 276 -17.65 -7.80 15.72
N ASN A 277 -16.45 -8.02 16.26
CA ASN A 277 -15.33 -7.09 16.08
C ASN A 277 -14.92 -6.97 14.60
N ALA A 278 -14.85 -8.09 13.89
CA ALA A 278 -14.47 -8.09 12.48
C ALA A 278 -15.49 -7.34 11.60
N SER A 279 -16.78 -7.39 11.95
CA SER A 279 -17.86 -6.69 11.23
C SER A 279 -17.72 -5.17 11.17
N ILE A 280 -17.00 -4.59 12.13
CA ILE A 280 -16.74 -3.15 12.20
C ILE A 280 -15.27 -2.80 11.92
N GLY A 281 -14.52 -3.72 11.31
CA GLY A 281 -13.12 -3.50 10.94
C GLY A 281 -12.15 -3.46 12.13
N GLN A 282 -12.47 -4.19 13.20
CA GLN A 282 -11.66 -4.28 14.42
C GLN A 282 -11.23 -5.73 14.70
N GLY A 283 -10.58 -5.95 15.84
CA GLY A 283 -10.12 -7.27 16.27
C GLY A 283 -8.95 -7.74 15.41
N TYR A 284 -9.13 -8.85 14.69
CA TYR A 284 -8.10 -9.39 13.81
C TYR A 284 -8.09 -8.80 12.39
N VAL A 285 -9.02 -7.89 12.08
CA VAL A 285 -9.07 -7.22 10.78
C VAL A 285 -7.93 -6.22 10.70
N LEU A 286 -7.07 -6.36 9.70
CA LEU A 286 -5.98 -5.44 9.41
C LEU A 286 -5.97 -5.12 7.92
N ALA A 287 -5.89 -3.83 7.59
CA ALA A 287 -5.74 -3.36 6.23
C ALA A 287 -4.67 -2.26 6.15
N ASN A 288 -4.06 -2.14 4.97
CA ASN A 288 -3.20 -1.00 4.65
C ASN A 288 -3.97 0.12 3.93
N PRO A 289 -3.44 1.34 3.87
CA PRO A 289 -4.07 2.45 3.17
C PRO A 289 -4.35 2.21 1.68
N LEU A 290 -3.45 1.51 0.97
CA LEU A 290 -3.66 1.17 -0.44
C LEU A 290 -4.89 0.28 -0.64
N GLN A 291 -5.06 -0.69 0.25
CA GLN A 291 -6.20 -1.59 0.31
C GLN A 291 -7.52 -0.85 0.50
N LEU A 292 -7.55 0.13 1.42
CA LEU A 292 -8.72 0.97 1.62
C LEU A 292 -9.03 1.85 0.39
N ALA A 293 -8.01 2.40 -0.27
CA ALA A 293 -8.20 3.14 -1.51
C ALA A 293 -8.78 2.27 -2.63
N VAL A 294 -8.28 1.04 -2.79
CA VAL A 294 -8.81 0.08 -3.76
C VAL A 294 -10.26 -0.29 -3.43
N MET A 295 -10.58 -0.54 -2.15
CA MET A 295 -11.94 -0.82 -1.71
C MET A 295 -12.88 0.34 -2.05
N ALA A 296 -12.49 1.57 -1.73
CA ALA A 296 -13.27 2.78 -2.03
C ALA A 296 -13.47 2.98 -3.53
N ALA A 297 -12.41 2.82 -4.34
CA ALA A 297 -12.47 2.96 -5.79
C ALA A 297 -13.38 1.91 -6.44
N ARG A 298 -13.36 0.68 -5.92
CA ARG A 298 -14.25 -0.41 -6.37
C ARG A 298 -15.71 -0.14 -6.01
N LEU A 299 -15.98 0.37 -4.81
CA LEU A 299 -17.34 0.81 -4.43
C LEU A 299 -17.81 1.94 -5.34
N ALA A 300 -16.97 2.97 -5.57
CA ALA A 300 -17.31 4.11 -6.41
C ALA A 300 -17.55 3.75 -7.89
N SER A 301 -16.75 2.83 -8.44
CA SER A 301 -16.81 2.45 -9.86
C SER A 301 -17.76 1.29 -10.15
N GLY A 302 -17.90 0.36 -9.20
CA GLY A 302 -18.60 -0.91 -9.39
C GLY A 302 -17.83 -1.91 -10.23
N ARG A 303 -16.53 -1.68 -10.42
CA ARG A 303 -15.64 -2.53 -11.21
C ARG A 303 -14.54 -3.11 -10.34
N ASP A 304 -14.01 -4.27 -10.72
CA ASP A 304 -12.87 -4.92 -10.08
C ASP A 304 -11.54 -4.25 -10.49
N LEU A 305 -11.39 -2.99 -10.12
CA LEU A 305 -10.19 -2.20 -10.43
C LEU A 305 -8.95 -2.81 -9.79
N GLN A 306 -7.87 -2.82 -10.55
CA GLN A 306 -6.53 -3.22 -10.09
C GLN A 306 -5.66 -1.96 -10.00
N PRO A 307 -5.05 -1.67 -8.84
CA PRO A 307 -4.19 -0.50 -8.70
C PRO A 307 -2.94 -0.65 -9.57
N SER A 308 -2.58 0.39 -10.32
CA SER A 308 -1.33 0.43 -11.08
C SER A 308 -0.57 1.72 -10.82
N LEU A 309 0.75 1.58 -10.59
CA LEU A 309 1.71 2.69 -10.58
C LEU A 309 2.39 2.87 -11.95
N LEU A 310 2.37 1.82 -12.79
CA LEU A 310 3.05 1.81 -14.09
C LEU A 310 2.02 2.15 -15.17
N ALA A 311 2.28 3.21 -15.93
CA ALA A 311 1.33 3.72 -16.93
C ALA A 311 1.02 2.72 -18.05
N ASP A 312 1.95 1.80 -18.34
CA ASP A 312 1.83 0.73 -19.33
C ASP A 312 1.14 -0.54 -18.79
N HIS A 313 0.87 -0.63 -17.47
CA HIS A 313 0.22 -1.79 -16.85
C HIS A 313 -1.24 -1.51 -16.42
N VAL A 314 -1.78 -0.34 -16.77
CA VAL A 314 -3.14 0.07 -16.39
C VAL A 314 -4.18 -0.79 -17.12
N ARG A 315 -5.05 -1.46 -16.35
CA ARG A 315 -6.16 -2.26 -16.89
C ARG A 315 -7.42 -1.42 -16.99
N ARG A 316 -7.66 -0.83 -18.14
CA ARG A 316 -8.83 0.04 -18.39
C ARG A 316 -10.15 -0.72 -18.49
N ASP A 317 -10.12 -1.99 -18.88
CA ASP A 317 -11.31 -2.83 -19.04
C ASP A 317 -11.56 -3.72 -17.81
N ALA A 318 -11.59 -3.11 -16.62
CA ALA A 318 -11.92 -3.84 -15.40
C ALA A 318 -13.38 -4.35 -15.46
N PRO A 319 -13.63 -5.65 -15.18
CA PRO A 319 -14.97 -6.22 -15.18
C PRO A 319 -15.82 -5.63 -14.06
N ALA A 320 -17.13 -5.73 -14.17
CA ALA A 320 -18.04 -5.36 -13.08
C ALA A 320 -17.76 -6.25 -11.84
N LEU A 321 -17.95 -5.68 -10.66
CA LEU A 321 -17.96 -6.47 -9.43
C LEU A 321 -19.11 -7.49 -9.49
N PRO A 322 -18.94 -8.70 -8.93
CA PRO A 322 -19.97 -9.74 -8.93
C PRO A 322 -21.05 -9.45 -7.85
N VAL A 323 -21.68 -8.28 -7.92
CA VAL A 323 -22.72 -7.81 -7.01
C VAL A 323 -23.88 -7.22 -7.79
N ALA A 324 -25.07 -7.28 -7.22
CA ALA A 324 -26.25 -6.70 -7.84
C ALA A 324 -26.14 -5.16 -7.91
N PRO A 325 -26.43 -4.51 -9.06
CA PRO A 325 -26.33 -3.05 -9.22
C PRO A 325 -27.12 -2.25 -8.17
N GLU A 326 -28.29 -2.74 -7.78
CA GLU A 326 -29.16 -2.17 -6.76
C GLU A 326 -28.53 -2.16 -5.37
N HIS A 327 -27.80 -3.22 -5.01
CA HIS A 327 -27.08 -3.29 -3.73
C HIS A 327 -25.95 -2.25 -3.69
N LEU A 328 -25.24 -2.11 -4.81
CA LEU A 328 -24.16 -1.14 -4.94
C LEU A 328 -24.67 0.30 -4.92
N ALA A 329 -25.79 0.57 -5.60
CA ALA A 329 -26.43 1.89 -5.59
C ALA A 329 -26.86 2.28 -4.17
N LEU A 330 -27.46 1.36 -3.42
CA LEU A 330 -27.87 1.61 -2.03
C LEU A 330 -26.66 1.94 -1.14
N VAL A 331 -25.58 1.16 -1.24
CA VAL A 331 -24.36 1.42 -0.45
C VAL A 331 -23.73 2.77 -0.80
N ARG A 332 -23.72 3.16 -2.08
CA ARG A 332 -23.24 4.49 -2.50
C ARG A 332 -24.12 5.62 -1.97
N GLU A 333 -25.43 5.46 -2.01
CA GLU A 333 -26.37 6.43 -1.45
C GLU A 333 -26.16 6.58 0.06
N ALA A 334 -25.89 5.47 0.75
CA ALA A 334 -25.58 5.47 2.17
C ALA A 334 -24.21 6.09 2.51
N MET A 335 -23.25 6.09 1.59
CA MET A 335 -21.97 6.80 1.75
C MET A 335 -22.08 8.30 1.48
N TRP A 336 -23.09 8.72 0.72
CA TRP A 336 -23.34 10.13 0.40
C TRP A 336 -24.02 10.90 1.52
N GLY A 337 -25.00 10.25 2.20
CA GLY A 337 -25.78 10.85 3.27
C GLY A 337 -25.02 10.93 4.60
#